data_AF-A0A554WN54-F1
#
_entry.id   AF-A0A554WN54-F1
#
_cell.length_a   1.000
_cell.length_b   1.000
_cell.length_c   1.000
_cell.angle_alpha   90.00
_cell.angle_beta   90.00
_cell.angle_gamma   90.00
#
_symmetry.space_group_name_H-M   'P 1'
#
loop_
_entity.id
_entity.type
_entity.pdbx_description
1 polymer ?
#
loop_
_entity_poly.entity_id
_entity_poly.type
_entity_poly.pdbx_seq_one_letter_code
_entity_poly.pdbx_strand_id
1 'polypeptide(L)'
;MIVRLHKLARTTPAIRAEIAASDESIQTLAQRYGVSPMTVFKCKHRTSFEDRPHTPHRLPTTLTAAQEIIAVQLRKTLLLSLDDLLAVMREFVNPDVSRSGLDRCLRRHGVSNLRALQPQARKATHAPFAAYEPGYVHIDVK
;
A
#
# COMPACT_ATOMS: atom_id res chain seq x y z
N MET A 1 -2.44 10.37 14.57
CA MET A 1 -2.56 10.26 13.09
C MET A 1 -1.56 11.23 12.46
N ILE A 2 -0.60 10.75 11.67
CA ILE A 2 0.40 11.62 11.03
C ILE A 2 -0.20 12.12 9.71
N VAL A 3 -0.75 13.33 9.70
CA VAL A 3 -1.23 13.98 8.48
C VAL A 3 -0.07 14.71 7.83
N ARG A 4 0.32 14.32 6.61
CA ARG A 4 1.28 15.08 5.81
C ARG A 4 0.58 16.31 5.22
N LEU A 5 0.65 17.42 5.93
CA LEU A 5 0.05 18.68 5.50
C LEU A 5 1.07 19.53 4.76
N HIS A 6 0.65 20.12 3.63
CA HIS A 6 1.42 21.17 2.99
C HIS A 6 1.43 22.42 3.89
N LYS A 7 2.56 23.13 3.97
CA LYS A 7 2.73 24.30 4.84
C LYS A 7 1.68 25.40 4.61
N LEU A 8 1.18 25.50 3.39
CA LEU A 8 0.17 26.50 2.99
C LEU A 8 -1.27 25.96 2.94
N ALA A 9 -1.52 24.74 3.44
CA ALA A 9 -2.86 24.16 3.43
C ALA A 9 -3.79 24.92 4.38
N ARG A 10 -4.84 25.55 3.83
CA ARG A 10 -5.84 26.31 4.61
C ARG A 10 -7.07 25.48 5.03
N THR A 11 -7.25 24.30 4.43
CA THR A 11 -8.40 23.42 4.67
C THR A 11 -7.97 22.10 5.30
N THR A 12 -7.20 22.20 6.39
CA THR A 12 -6.74 21.02 7.16
C THR A 12 -7.90 20.35 7.89
N PRO A 13 -7.79 19.06 8.27
CA PRO A 13 -8.83 18.38 9.04
C PRO A 13 -9.24 19.14 10.32
N ALA A 14 -8.26 19.71 11.03
CA ALA A 14 -8.49 20.54 12.22
C ALA A 14 -9.34 21.79 11.91
N ILE A 15 -8.98 22.54 10.87
CA ILE A 15 -9.73 23.75 10.47
C ILE A 15 -11.15 23.39 10.02
N ARG A 16 -11.33 22.28 9.29
CA ARG A 16 -12.66 21.85 8.86
C ARG A 16 -13.55 21.48 10.06
N ALA A 17 -12.98 20.81 11.08
CA ALA A 17 -13.68 20.46 12.31
C ALA A 17 -14.06 21.72 13.11
N GLU A 18 -13.14 22.69 13.21
CA GLU A 18 -13.40 23.97 13.87
C GLU A 18 -14.49 24.78 13.18
N ILE A 19 -14.46 24.86 11.84
CA ILE A 19 -15.51 25.50 11.04
C ILE A 19 -16.87 24.83 11.27
N ALA A 20 -16.90 23.50 11.38
CA ALA A 20 -18.13 22.75 11.56
C ALA A 20 -18.74 22.89 12.96
N ALA A 21 -17.91 23.04 13.99
CA ALA A 21 -18.34 23.25 15.37
C ALA A 21 -18.74 24.70 15.68
N SER A 22 -18.35 25.66 14.83
CA SER A 22 -18.63 27.08 15.04
C SER A 22 -20.06 27.46 14.63
N ASP A 23 -20.73 28.29 15.43
CA ASP A 23 -22.03 28.90 15.11
C ASP A 23 -21.90 30.22 14.33
N GLU A 24 -20.68 30.68 14.04
CA GLU A 24 -20.45 31.92 13.33
C GLU A 24 -20.96 31.88 11.87
N SER A 25 -21.18 33.08 11.32
CA SER A 25 -21.63 33.24 9.95
C SER A 25 -20.60 32.68 8.94
N ILE A 26 -21.10 32.22 7.79
CA ILE A 26 -20.26 31.70 6.71
C ILE A 26 -19.23 32.74 6.24
N GLN A 27 -19.63 34.02 6.17
CA GLN A 27 -18.78 35.11 5.70
C GLN A 27 -17.63 35.38 6.67
N THR A 28 -17.92 35.39 7.98
CA THR A 28 -16.91 35.60 9.04
C THR A 28 -15.84 34.52 8.99
N LEU A 29 -16.26 33.25 8.90
CA LEU A 29 -15.34 32.11 8.83
C LEU A 29 -14.53 32.09 7.52
N ALA A 30 -15.16 32.47 6.40
CA ALA A 30 -14.47 32.54 5.10
C ALA A 30 -13.32 33.56 5.12
N GLN A 31 -13.57 34.75 5.70
CA GLN A 31 -12.56 35.78 5.87
C GLN A 31 -11.46 35.34 6.84
N ARG A 32 -11.81 34.79 8.00
CA ARG A 32 -10.84 34.32 9.03
C ARG A 32 -9.86 33.29 8.47
N TYR A 33 -10.37 32.26 7.80
CA TYR A 33 -9.54 31.16 7.29
C TYR A 33 -9.00 31.41 5.88
N GLY A 34 -9.39 32.51 5.22
CA GLY A 34 -8.98 32.82 3.85
C GLY A 34 -9.37 31.74 2.85
N VAL A 35 -10.61 31.24 2.95
CA VAL A 35 -11.21 30.21 2.09
C VAL A 35 -12.51 30.71 1.48
N SER A 36 -13.02 30.04 0.44
CA SER A 36 -14.30 30.45 -0.17
C SER A 36 -15.49 30.22 0.79
N PRO A 37 -16.53 31.07 0.74
CA PRO A 37 -17.79 30.83 1.48
C PRO A 37 -18.40 29.44 1.21
N MET A 38 -18.28 28.95 -0.04
CA MET A 38 -18.71 27.61 -0.42
C MET A 38 -17.93 26.51 0.30
N THR A 39 -16.63 26.71 0.54
CA THR A 39 -15.79 25.79 1.31
C THR A 39 -16.27 25.71 2.75
N VAL A 40 -16.56 26.85 3.38
CA VAL A 40 -17.09 26.92 4.75
C VAL A 40 -18.45 26.24 4.84
N PHE A 41 -19.36 26.54 3.90
CA PHE A 41 -20.67 25.88 3.80
C PHE A 41 -20.52 24.35 3.74
N LYS A 42 -19.64 23.84 2.88
CA LYS A 42 -19.37 22.40 2.78
C LYS A 42 -18.79 21.83 4.08
N CYS A 43 -17.92 22.56 4.79
CA CYS A 43 -17.34 22.09 6.04
C CYS A 43 -18.39 21.99 7.16
N LYS A 44 -19.28 22.98 7.29
CA LYS A 44 -20.38 22.95 8.27
C LYS A 44 -21.33 21.76 8.11
N HIS A 45 -21.55 21.31 6.88
CA HIS A 45 -22.46 20.18 6.59
C HIS A 45 -21.75 18.82 6.50
N ARG A 46 -20.43 18.75 6.74
CA ARG A 46 -19.68 17.49 6.70
C ARG A 46 -19.79 16.74 8.02
N THR A 47 -19.91 15.43 7.93
CA THR A 47 -19.83 14.50 9.06
C THR A 47 -18.42 13.93 9.27
N SER A 48 -17.51 14.16 8.33
CA SER A 48 -16.13 13.68 8.37
C SER A 48 -15.18 14.77 7.84
N PHE A 49 -14.10 14.99 8.58
CA PHE A 49 -13.11 16.06 8.30
C PHE A 49 -11.81 15.53 7.72
N GLU A 50 -11.60 14.22 7.81
CA GLU A 50 -10.42 13.55 7.28
C GLU A 50 -10.43 13.47 5.76
N ASP A 51 -9.22 13.46 5.18
CA ASP A 51 -9.06 13.25 3.75
C ASP A 51 -9.30 11.78 3.42
N ARG A 52 -10.23 11.55 2.51
CA ARG A 52 -10.49 10.21 1.97
C ARG A 52 -9.35 9.80 1.04
N PRO A 53 -9.07 8.50 0.90
CA PRO A 53 -8.11 8.04 -0.09
C PRO A 53 -8.50 8.53 -1.49
N HIS A 54 -7.51 8.97 -2.27
CA HIS A 54 -7.69 9.30 -3.69
C HIS A 54 -7.88 8.07 -4.58
N THR A 55 -7.93 6.87 -3.98
CA THR A 55 -8.13 5.62 -4.70
C THR A 55 -9.53 5.60 -5.31
N PRO A 56 -9.66 5.33 -6.63
CA PRO A 56 -10.97 5.19 -7.26
C PRO A 56 -11.82 4.12 -6.59
N HIS A 57 -13.11 4.39 -6.42
CA HIS A 57 -14.07 3.40 -5.88
C HIS A 57 -14.19 2.15 -6.76
N ARG A 58 -14.07 2.32 -8.08
CA ARG A 58 -14.02 1.24 -9.05
C ARG A 58 -12.70 1.31 -9.80
N LEU A 59 -11.89 0.28 -9.65
CA LEU A 59 -10.58 0.23 -10.29
C LEU A 59 -10.73 -0.33 -11.71
N PRO A 60 -10.04 0.26 -12.70
CA PRO A 60 -9.98 -0.28 -14.05
C PRO A 60 -9.05 -1.50 -14.04
N THR A 61 -9.62 -2.67 -13.80
CA THR A 61 -8.94 -3.96 -13.80
C THR A 61 -9.79 -5.00 -14.50
N THR A 62 -9.15 -5.94 -15.20
CA THR A 62 -9.81 -7.10 -15.81
C THR A 62 -10.11 -8.18 -14.76
N LEU A 63 -9.39 -8.17 -13.63
CA LEU A 63 -9.59 -9.13 -12.55
C LEU A 63 -10.84 -8.79 -11.73
N THR A 64 -11.72 -9.77 -11.54
CA THR A 64 -12.80 -9.68 -10.56
C THR A 64 -12.26 -9.82 -9.13
N ALA A 65 -13.05 -9.45 -8.12
CA ALA A 65 -12.65 -9.60 -6.72
C ALA A 65 -12.28 -11.05 -6.36
N ALA A 66 -13.02 -12.03 -6.89
CA ALA A 66 -12.72 -13.44 -6.70
C ALA A 66 -11.38 -13.86 -7.36
N GLN A 67 -11.11 -13.37 -8.57
CA GLN A 67 -9.86 -13.66 -9.28
C GLN A 67 -8.66 -12.99 -8.61
N GLU A 68 -8.83 -11.79 -8.03
CA GLU A 68 -7.79 -11.16 -7.21
C GLU A 68 -7.43 -12.03 -6.00
N ILE A 69 -8.43 -12.59 -5.32
CA ILE A 69 -8.20 -13.50 -4.18
C ILE A 69 -7.41 -14.73 -4.63
N ILE A 70 -7.77 -15.33 -5.77
CA ILE A 70 -7.03 -16.48 -6.34
C ILE A 70 -5.57 -16.10 -6.58
N ALA A 71 -5.30 -14.99 -7.26
CA ALA A 71 -3.94 -14.52 -7.53
C ALA A 71 -3.12 -14.33 -6.25
N VAL A 72 -3.72 -13.73 -5.22
CA VAL A 72 -3.08 -13.49 -3.92
C VAL A 72 -2.77 -14.81 -3.21
N GLN A 73 -3.71 -15.76 -3.22
CA GLN A 73 -3.49 -17.07 -2.59
C GLN A 73 -2.39 -17.85 -3.30
N LEU A 74 -2.43 -17.96 -4.62
CA LEU A 74 -1.37 -18.61 -5.41
C LEU A 74 0.01 -18.00 -5.13
N ARG A 75 0.09 -16.65 -5.05
CA ARG A 75 1.35 -15.97 -4.70
C ARG A 75 1.87 -16.34 -3.31
N LYS A 76 0.99 -16.45 -2.31
CA LYS A 76 1.35 -16.78 -0.93
C LYS A 76 1.72 -18.25 -0.73
N THR A 77 1.03 -19.16 -1.41
CA THR A 77 1.20 -20.61 -1.23
C THR A 77 2.34 -21.15 -2.07
N LEU A 78 2.42 -20.74 -3.34
CA LEU A 78 3.38 -21.30 -4.30
C LEU A 78 4.66 -20.45 -4.41
N LEU A 79 4.65 -19.22 -3.88
CA LEU A 79 5.79 -18.30 -3.95
C LEU A 79 6.33 -18.12 -5.39
N LEU A 80 5.43 -18.14 -6.36
CA LEU A 80 5.73 -17.94 -7.78
C LEU A 80 6.25 -16.53 -8.02
N SER A 81 7.13 -16.34 -9.02
CA SER A 81 7.51 -15.01 -9.50
C SER A 81 6.31 -14.28 -10.12
N LEU A 82 6.44 -12.97 -10.40
CA LEU A 82 5.33 -12.23 -11.02
C LEU A 82 4.98 -12.80 -12.40
N ASP A 83 6.00 -13.21 -13.15
CA ASP A 83 5.85 -13.71 -14.52
C ASP A 83 5.32 -15.14 -14.54
N ASP A 84 5.75 -16.00 -13.62
CA ASP A 84 5.18 -17.35 -13.50
C ASP A 84 3.73 -17.31 -13.05
N LEU A 85 3.41 -16.44 -12.08
CA LEU A 85 2.02 -16.22 -11.67
C LEU A 85 1.18 -15.66 -12.82
N LEU A 86 1.75 -14.80 -13.66
CA LEU A 86 1.05 -14.27 -14.83
C LEU A 86 0.69 -15.39 -15.81
N ALA A 87 1.61 -16.32 -16.06
CA ALA A 87 1.34 -17.48 -16.93
C ALA A 87 0.18 -18.32 -16.37
N VAL A 88 0.22 -18.67 -15.08
CA VAL A 88 -0.84 -19.44 -14.41
C VAL A 88 -2.18 -18.71 -14.45
N MET A 89 -2.18 -17.39 -14.19
CA MET A 89 -3.41 -16.59 -14.19
C MET A 89 -4.02 -16.50 -15.59
N ARG A 90 -3.22 -16.39 -16.64
CA ARG A 90 -3.72 -16.35 -18.02
C ARG A 90 -4.32 -17.67 -18.46
N GLU A 91 -3.67 -18.77 -18.09
CA GLU A 91 -4.11 -20.11 -18.48
C GLU A 91 -5.41 -20.52 -17.78
N PHE A 92 -5.52 -20.28 -16.47
CA PHE A 92 -6.58 -20.90 -15.66
C PHE A 92 -7.65 -19.94 -15.12
N VAL A 93 -7.44 -18.63 -15.18
CA VAL A 93 -8.29 -17.67 -14.43
C VAL A 93 -8.83 -16.54 -15.29
N ASN A 94 -7.94 -15.82 -15.99
CA ASN A 94 -8.29 -14.66 -16.79
C ASN A 94 -7.25 -14.46 -17.90
N PRO A 95 -7.56 -14.80 -19.17
CA PRO A 95 -6.60 -14.67 -20.27
C PRO A 95 -6.21 -13.21 -20.55
N ASP A 96 -7.09 -12.26 -20.26
CA ASP A 96 -6.90 -10.82 -20.50
C ASP A 96 -6.15 -10.12 -19.35
N VAL A 97 -5.66 -10.86 -18.35
CA VAL A 97 -4.86 -10.26 -17.29
C VAL A 97 -3.56 -9.70 -17.86
N SER A 98 -3.32 -8.41 -17.59
CA SER A 98 -2.05 -7.76 -17.90
C SER A 98 -1.07 -7.93 -16.76
N ARG A 99 0.22 -7.98 -17.10
CA ARG A 99 1.32 -8.01 -16.11
C ARG A 99 1.21 -6.87 -15.10
N SER A 100 0.94 -5.65 -15.58
CA SER A 100 0.83 -4.47 -14.73
C SER A 100 -0.44 -4.48 -13.87
N GLY A 101 -1.55 -5.02 -14.40
CA GLY A 101 -2.79 -5.22 -13.63
C GLY A 101 -2.58 -6.20 -12.47
N LEU A 102 -1.92 -7.33 -12.75
CA LEU A 102 -1.57 -8.32 -11.73
C LEU A 102 -0.64 -7.73 -10.67
N ASP A 103 0.43 -7.04 -11.07
CA ASP A 103 1.37 -6.39 -10.15
C ASP A 103 0.68 -5.33 -9.26
N ARG A 104 -0.21 -4.49 -9.83
CA ARG A 104 -1.02 -3.55 -9.04
C ARG A 104 -1.95 -4.25 -8.05
N CYS A 105 -2.54 -5.39 -8.43
CA CYS A 105 -3.32 -6.23 -7.53
C CYS A 105 -2.44 -6.72 -6.35
N LEU A 106 -1.28 -7.32 -6.64
CA LEU A 106 -0.38 -7.82 -5.60
C LEU A 106 0.11 -6.71 -4.66
N ARG A 107 0.41 -5.51 -5.16
CA ARG A 107 0.78 -4.35 -4.31
C ARG A 107 -0.35 -3.94 -3.38
N ARG A 108 -1.58 -3.87 -3.89
CA ARG A 108 -2.77 -3.50 -3.09
C ARG A 108 -3.01 -4.48 -1.95
N HIS A 109 -2.73 -5.75 -2.19
CA HIS A 109 -2.85 -6.84 -1.20
C HIS A 109 -1.56 -7.09 -0.39
N GLY A 110 -0.52 -6.26 -0.55
CA GLY A 110 0.72 -6.34 0.24
C GLY A 110 1.64 -7.53 -0.08
N VAL A 111 1.40 -8.26 -1.18
CA VAL A 111 2.12 -9.49 -1.55
C VAL A 111 3.05 -9.33 -2.76
N SER A 112 3.31 -8.08 -3.16
CA SER A 112 4.20 -7.80 -4.31
C SER A 112 5.65 -8.25 -4.06
N ASN A 113 6.18 -8.07 -2.84
CA ASN A 113 7.54 -8.44 -2.52
C ASN A 113 7.64 -9.93 -2.15
N LEU A 114 8.16 -10.76 -3.07
CA LEU A 114 8.32 -12.20 -2.84
C LEU A 114 9.21 -12.51 -1.62
N ARG A 115 10.30 -11.76 -1.45
CA ARG A 115 11.27 -12.00 -0.37
C ARG A 115 10.66 -11.79 1.02
N ALA A 116 9.65 -10.92 1.11
CA ALA A 116 8.92 -10.70 2.36
C ALA A 116 7.94 -11.84 2.68
N LEU A 117 7.59 -12.67 1.69
CA LEU A 117 6.71 -13.84 1.87
C LEU A 117 7.47 -15.13 2.15
N GLN A 118 8.71 -15.21 1.68
CA GLN A 118 9.57 -16.36 1.94
C GLN A 118 9.91 -16.44 3.43
N PRO A 119 9.93 -17.65 4.02
CA PRO A 119 10.44 -17.84 5.37
C PRO A 119 11.85 -17.28 5.45
N GLN A 120 12.09 -16.37 6.39
CA GLN A 120 13.45 -15.93 6.68
C GLN A 120 14.20 -17.14 7.22
N ALA A 121 15.11 -17.70 6.41
CA ALA A 121 16.08 -18.64 6.91
C ALA A 121 16.78 -17.96 8.10
N ARG A 122 16.80 -18.61 9.26
CA ARG A 122 17.61 -18.14 10.39
C ARG A 122 19.02 -17.96 9.83
N LYS A 123 19.59 -16.76 9.96
CA LYS A 123 21.00 -16.54 9.62
C LYS A 123 21.77 -17.66 10.30
N ALA A 124 22.46 -18.48 9.51
CA ALA A 124 23.29 -19.54 10.04
C ALA A 124 24.20 -18.89 11.08
N THR A 125 24.14 -19.38 12.32
CA THR A 125 25.09 -18.96 13.34
C THR A 125 26.46 -19.28 12.78
N HIS A 126 27.32 -18.29 12.60
CA HIS A 126 28.67 -18.52 12.10
C HIS A 126 29.33 -19.52 13.05
N ALA A 127 29.50 -20.75 12.59
CA ALA A 127 30.27 -21.74 13.31
C ALA A 127 31.75 -21.38 13.12
N PRO A 128 32.58 -21.49 14.17
CA PRO A 128 34.02 -21.43 13.97
C PRO A 128 34.42 -22.54 12.98
N PHE A 129 35.43 -22.26 12.16
CA PHE A 129 36.06 -23.29 11.34
C PHE A 129 36.50 -24.45 12.23
N ALA A 130 36.49 -25.66 11.67
CA ALA A 130 37.04 -26.82 12.37
C ALA A 130 38.50 -26.55 12.76
N ALA A 131 38.86 -26.88 14.00
CA ALA A 131 40.24 -26.77 14.46
C ALA A 131 41.05 -27.92 13.85
N TYR A 132 41.87 -27.59 12.85
CA TYR A 132 42.81 -28.52 12.26
C TYR A 132 44.19 -28.40 12.92
N GLU A 133 44.95 -29.48 12.92
CA GLU A 133 46.33 -29.45 13.39
C GLU A 133 47.19 -28.52 12.50
N PRO A 134 48.24 -27.90 13.05
CA PRO A 134 49.17 -27.08 12.27
C PRO A 134 49.73 -27.86 11.07
N GLY A 135 49.56 -27.32 9.85
CA GLY A 135 50.01 -27.96 8.61
C GLY A 135 48.89 -28.29 7.62
N TYR A 136 47.62 -28.20 8.04
CA TYR A 136 46.46 -28.37 7.17
C TYR A 136 45.86 -27.02 6.78
N VAL A 137 45.55 -26.82 5.49
CA VAL A 137 44.84 -25.65 4.97
C VAL A 137 43.44 -26.08 4.55
N HIS A 138 42.44 -25.45 5.13
CA HIS A 138 41.05 -25.65 4.71
C HIS A 138 40.78 -24.86 3.43
N ILE A 139 40.28 -25.55 2.39
CA ILE A 139 39.89 -24.94 1.11
C ILE A 139 38.45 -25.35 0.84
N ASP A 140 37.55 -24.37 0.84
CA ASP A 140 36.19 -24.56 0.32
C ASP A 140 36.25 -24.58 -1.20
N VAL A 141 36.10 -25.78 -1.78
CA VAL A 141 35.95 -25.93 -3.23
C VAL A 141 34.49 -25.63 -3.58
N LYS A 142 34.30 -24.70 -4.51
CA LYS A 142 33.02 -24.14 -4.90
C LYS A 142 32.32 -24.98 -5.97
#